data_AF-A0A0D1ZTK4-F1
#
_entry.id   AF-A0A0D1ZTK4-F1
#
_cell.length_a   1.000
_cell.length_b   1.000
_cell.length_c   1.000
_cell.angle_alpha   90.00
_cell.angle_beta   90.00
_cell.angle_gamma   90.00
#
_symmetry.space_group_name_H-M   'P 1'
#
loop_
_entity.id
_entity.type
_entity.pdbx_description
1 polymer ?
#
loop_
_entity_poly.entity_id
_entity_poly.type
_entity_poly.pdbx_seq_one_letter_code
_entity_poly.pdbx_strand_id
1 'polypeptide(L)'
;MSSVPTPQYPLHRTWATASTPTSNTSLQLQEQGTGSTVQSPSSLDTVAISRVPSNETTRLVTAFTDRIKPTLGVQYNLAWTYGDYLNHVPARLGVNEALDSATDTFLAAVATLSDPLGAKSSPVLFEKYGRTLTSLRKCLDDPVKATSPETLCAILFLWNCQFIWQRNGPITTHADGVAQILRLRGSVEKCQDPFELNLLLSLRAVVLFDSLFNGRIAFDDQEWIAMFDSRLYELSPEGQAVQCLTRVPSLMRRIKAALTGDLLHQATLADLEKEAHALRADLEPALSRLRQRWQKNSSATDIAAKGLPHLAGLGHCHFLRTYSLGLAIAIFINEARLALCLDAAEILQESHEFALEITHLARIASQYRPLGASAVSICLLAAEVGAADVETKSAARSVRVEYASDFQGFQDVEVCQDLQLICGREWSRVLTRETM
;
A
#
# COMPACT_ATOMS: atom_id res chain seq x y z
N MET A 1 44.11 26.39 21.58
CA MET A 1 43.73 27.12 20.35
C MET A 1 43.59 26.10 19.24
N SER A 2 42.43 25.78 18.67
CA SER A 2 41.06 26.19 18.95
C SER A 2 40.15 25.04 18.51
N SER A 3 39.40 24.52 19.46
CA SER A 3 38.27 23.61 19.30
C SER A 3 37.07 24.38 18.73
N VAL A 4 36.44 23.84 17.67
CA VAL A 4 35.18 24.35 17.11
C VAL A 4 34.18 23.18 17.06
N PRO A 5 32.89 23.39 17.42
CA PRO A 5 32.05 22.36 18.02
C PRO A 5 31.13 21.64 17.04
N THR A 6 30.78 20.42 17.41
CA THR A 6 29.77 19.55 16.77
C THR A 6 28.36 20.10 17.03
N PRO A 7 27.49 20.25 16.01
CA PRO A 7 26.09 20.61 16.24
C PRO A 7 25.29 19.37 16.62
N GLN A 8 24.82 19.33 17.87
CA GLN A 8 23.76 18.43 18.36
C GLN A 8 22.40 19.12 18.25
N TYR A 9 21.45 18.56 17.48
CA TYR A 9 20.02 18.88 17.55
C TYR A 9 19.17 17.69 17.02
N PRO A 10 17.88 17.59 17.40
CA PRO A 10 17.45 16.51 18.28
C PRO A 10 16.66 15.39 17.59
N LEU A 11 16.75 14.22 18.23
CA LEU A 11 15.96 13.02 17.99
C LEU A 11 14.45 13.32 18.02
N HIS A 12 13.74 12.86 17.00
CA HIS A 12 12.30 12.96 16.91
C HIS A 12 11.59 12.24 18.07
N ARG A 13 10.55 12.93 18.55
CA ARG A 13 9.84 12.72 19.81
C ARG A 13 9.20 11.34 19.92
N THR A 14 9.62 10.61 20.95
CA THR A 14 8.82 9.63 21.69
C THR A 14 7.55 10.29 22.24
N TRP A 15 6.40 9.64 22.05
CA TRP A 15 5.14 10.04 22.67
C TRP A 15 5.25 10.02 24.20
N ALA A 16 5.33 11.21 24.79
CA ALA A 16 5.20 11.42 26.22
C ALA A 16 3.76 11.84 26.55
N THR A 17 3.15 11.05 27.44
CA THR A 17 1.91 11.31 28.17
C THR A 17 1.95 12.66 28.88
N ALA A 18 0.95 13.52 28.62
CA ALA A 18 0.70 14.71 29.41
C ALA A 18 -0.50 14.49 30.33
N SER A 19 -0.21 14.27 31.61
CA SER A 19 -1.15 14.39 32.72
C SER A 19 -0.76 15.63 33.51
N THR A 20 -1.66 16.62 33.60
CA THR A 20 -1.55 17.74 34.54
C THR A 20 -2.83 17.82 35.35
N PRO A 21 -2.77 17.67 36.68
CA PRO A 21 -3.79 18.17 37.57
C PRO A 21 -3.36 19.55 38.09
N THR A 22 -4.03 20.61 37.66
CA THR A 22 -3.93 21.90 38.32
C THR A 22 -4.94 21.96 39.46
N SER A 23 -4.38 21.81 40.66
CA SER A 23 -4.88 22.30 41.93
C SER A 23 -5.47 23.71 41.83
N ASN A 24 -6.71 23.86 42.30
CA ASN A 24 -7.19 25.12 42.88
C ASN A 24 -8.12 24.78 44.05
N THR A 25 -7.53 24.80 45.23
CA THR A 25 -8.22 24.72 46.52
C THR A 25 -8.55 26.15 46.93
N SER A 26 -9.84 26.48 47.04
CA SER A 26 -10.31 27.67 47.75
C SER A 26 -11.58 27.29 48.49
N LEU A 27 -11.43 27.03 49.78
CA LEU A 27 -12.51 26.79 50.73
C LEU A 27 -12.55 27.96 51.72
N GLN A 28 -13.79 28.39 52.00
CA GLN A 28 -14.35 29.11 53.17
C GLN A 28 -15.14 30.35 52.70
N LEU A 29 -16.48 30.27 52.56
CA LEU A 29 -17.54 30.24 53.61
C LEU A 29 -17.56 31.50 54.48
N GLN A 30 -18.56 32.34 54.26
CA GLN A 30 -19.36 32.90 55.36
C GLN A 30 -20.80 33.17 54.89
N GLU A 31 -21.74 32.53 55.59
CA GLU A 31 -23.20 32.65 55.46
C GLU A 31 -23.72 33.95 56.07
N GLN A 32 -24.84 34.48 55.57
CA GLN A 32 -26.15 34.51 56.25
C GLN A 32 -27.14 35.44 55.52
N GLY A 33 -28.37 34.98 55.32
CA GLY A 33 -29.47 35.81 54.82
C GLY A 33 -30.69 35.02 54.37
N THR A 34 -31.55 34.70 55.33
CA THR A 34 -32.85 33.99 55.28
C THR A 34 -33.84 34.48 54.21
N GLY A 35 -34.53 33.53 53.55
CA GLY A 35 -35.74 33.80 52.76
C GLY A 35 -36.38 32.53 52.17
N SER A 36 -37.38 32.00 52.86
CA SER A 36 -38.15 30.80 52.50
C SER A 36 -39.24 31.12 51.47
N THR A 37 -39.35 30.40 50.34
CA THR A 37 -40.65 29.94 49.80
C THR A 37 -40.58 28.97 48.59
N VAL A 38 -41.40 27.92 48.70
CA VAL A 38 -42.08 27.10 47.65
C VAL A 38 -41.25 26.20 46.71
N GLN A 39 -41.39 24.88 46.92
CA GLN A 39 -41.11 23.82 45.95
C GLN A 39 -42.17 23.79 44.83
N SER A 40 -41.73 23.63 43.58
CA SER A 40 -42.52 23.13 42.45
C SER A 40 -41.60 22.33 41.50
N PRO A 41 -42.11 21.31 40.79
CA PRO A 41 -41.30 20.16 40.39
C PRO A 41 -40.66 20.28 39.00
N SER A 42 -39.50 19.61 38.88
CA SER A 42 -38.91 18.98 37.69
C SER A 42 -38.94 19.77 36.37
N SER A 43 -37.89 20.57 36.13
CA SER A 43 -37.46 20.87 34.76
C SER A 43 -36.82 19.61 34.18
N LEU A 44 -37.49 19.00 33.20
CA LEU A 44 -36.83 18.10 32.26
C LEU A 44 -35.72 18.90 31.58
N ASP A 45 -34.46 18.63 31.95
CA ASP A 45 -33.29 19.12 31.27
C ASP A 45 -33.40 18.71 29.81
N THR A 46 -33.86 19.65 29.00
CA THR A 46 -33.91 19.51 27.55
C THR A 46 -32.46 19.54 27.12
N VAL A 47 -31.88 18.37 26.88
CA VAL A 47 -30.56 18.23 26.26
C VAL A 47 -30.62 18.97 24.94
N ALA A 48 -30.14 20.21 24.94
CA ALA A 48 -29.99 20.99 23.74
C ALA A 48 -28.88 20.33 22.91
N ILE A 49 -29.28 19.48 21.96
CA ILE A 49 -28.38 18.98 20.92
C ILE A 49 -28.02 20.19 20.08
N SER A 50 -26.92 20.86 20.46
CA SER A 50 -26.29 21.88 19.65
C SER A 50 -25.79 21.21 18.36
N ARG A 51 -26.62 21.24 17.31
CA ARG A 51 -26.18 20.87 15.97
C ARG A 51 -25.22 21.96 15.52
N VAL A 52 -23.92 21.66 15.58
CA VAL A 52 -22.90 22.47 14.93
C VAL A 52 -23.32 22.67 13.47
N PRO A 53 -23.32 23.89 12.93
CA PRO A 53 -23.56 24.10 11.50
C PRO A 53 -22.58 23.24 10.71
N SER A 54 -23.09 22.27 9.95
CA SER A 54 -22.27 21.40 9.11
C SER A 54 -22.66 21.65 7.65
N ASN A 55 -21.69 22.07 6.85
CA ASN A 55 -21.81 22.04 5.40
C ASN A 55 -21.34 20.68 4.87
N GLU A 56 -21.52 20.44 3.57
CA GLU A 56 -21.15 19.17 2.94
C GLU A 56 -19.67 18.83 3.14
N THR A 57 -18.78 19.81 2.98
CA THR A 57 -17.34 19.66 3.21
C THR A 57 -17.03 19.24 4.65
N THR A 58 -17.65 19.87 5.66
CA THR A 58 -17.44 19.49 7.07
C THR A 58 -17.84 18.03 7.32
N ARG A 59 -18.97 17.58 6.74
CA ARG A 59 -19.41 16.18 6.86
C ARG A 59 -18.42 15.23 6.19
N LEU A 60 -17.90 15.58 5.02
CA LEU A 60 -16.92 14.78 4.28
C LEU A 60 -15.60 14.67 5.06
N VAL A 61 -15.11 15.78 5.59
CA VAL A 61 -13.91 15.85 6.45
C VAL A 61 -14.06 14.95 7.68
N THR A 62 -15.21 15.02 8.38
CA THR A 62 -15.46 14.17 9.55
C THR A 62 -15.48 12.70 9.17
N ALA A 63 -16.24 12.33 8.13
CA ALA A 63 -16.36 10.94 7.67
C ALA A 63 -15.02 10.35 7.23
N PHE A 64 -14.17 11.15 6.56
CA PHE A 64 -12.85 10.72 6.15
C PHE A 64 -11.89 10.59 7.34
N THR A 65 -11.87 11.59 8.22
CA THR A 65 -11.03 11.56 9.44
C THR A 65 -11.32 10.32 10.28
N ASP A 66 -12.58 9.90 10.40
CA ASP A 66 -12.96 8.70 11.13
C ASP A 66 -12.32 7.41 10.59
N ARG A 67 -11.96 7.37 9.30
CA ARG A 67 -11.35 6.21 8.63
C ARG A 67 -9.82 6.15 8.69
N ILE A 68 -9.16 7.22 9.14
CA ILE A 68 -7.69 7.30 9.24
C ILE A 68 -7.20 7.37 10.69
N LYS A 69 -8.11 7.42 11.67
CA LYS A 69 -7.78 7.50 13.10
C LYS A 69 -6.81 6.39 13.52
N PRO A 70 -5.71 6.71 14.23
CA PRO A 70 -4.77 5.70 14.73
C PRO A 70 -5.42 4.65 15.64
N THR A 71 -6.55 4.98 16.29
CA THR A 71 -7.31 4.07 17.16
C THR A 71 -8.15 3.05 16.39
N LEU A 72 -8.31 3.21 15.07
CA LEU A 72 -9.04 2.28 14.24
C LEU A 72 -8.18 1.04 13.96
N GLY A 73 -8.79 -0.15 14.12
CA GLY A 73 -8.17 -1.45 13.82
C GLY A 73 -7.53 -1.49 12.42
N VAL A 74 -6.43 -2.22 12.28
CA VAL A 74 -5.71 -2.37 10.99
C VAL A 74 -6.60 -2.87 9.86
N GLN A 75 -7.65 -3.63 10.18
CA GLN A 75 -8.61 -4.13 9.20
C GLN A 75 -9.43 -3.03 8.50
N TYR A 76 -9.51 -1.82 9.07
CA TYR A 76 -10.35 -0.72 8.57
C TYR A 76 -9.61 0.61 8.38
N ASN A 77 -8.33 0.71 8.78
CA ASN A 77 -7.59 1.95 8.75
C ASN A 77 -7.03 2.26 7.35
N LEU A 78 -7.53 3.33 6.72
CA LEU A 78 -7.12 3.71 5.36
C LEU A 78 -5.68 4.21 5.30
N ALA A 79 -5.25 5.03 6.26
CA ALA A 79 -3.88 5.58 6.27
C ALA A 79 -2.83 4.48 6.40
N TRP A 80 -3.13 3.44 7.20
CA TRP A 80 -2.28 2.26 7.34
C TRP A 80 -2.13 1.46 6.04
N THR A 81 -3.25 1.31 5.32
CA THR A 81 -3.31 0.47 4.11
C THR A 81 -2.79 1.19 2.87
N TYR A 82 -3.21 2.43 2.63
CA TYR A 82 -2.94 3.13 1.37
C TYR A 82 -1.82 4.16 1.47
N GLY A 83 -1.43 4.59 2.67
CA GLY A 83 -0.28 5.46 2.89
C GLY A 83 -0.58 6.71 3.71
N ASP A 84 0.50 7.30 4.21
CA ASP A 84 0.45 8.41 5.18
C ASP A 84 -0.07 9.73 4.57
N TYR A 85 -0.05 9.86 3.24
CA TYR A 85 -0.59 11.04 2.53
C TYR A 85 -2.07 11.30 2.88
N LEU A 86 -2.82 10.25 3.25
CA LEU A 86 -4.21 10.35 3.65
C LEU A 86 -4.40 11.24 4.89
N ASN A 87 -3.40 11.33 5.77
CA ASN A 87 -3.46 12.22 6.94
C ASN A 87 -3.50 13.71 6.58
N HIS A 88 -3.10 14.07 5.36
CA HIS A 88 -3.15 15.45 4.87
C HIS A 88 -4.43 15.79 4.10
N VAL A 89 -5.18 14.77 3.66
CA VAL A 89 -6.39 14.94 2.83
C VAL A 89 -7.46 15.81 3.51
N PRO A 90 -7.78 15.65 4.81
CA PRO A 90 -8.80 16.49 5.47
C PRO A 90 -8.56 18.00 5.31
N ALA A 91 -7.30 18.45 5.34
CA ALA A 91 -6.95 19.86 5.20
C ALA A 91 -7.01 20.38 3.75
N ARG A 92 -7.18 19.48 2.78
CA ARG A 92 -7.22 19.77 1.33
C ARG A 92 -8.64 19.76 0.75
N LEU A 93 -9.61 19.26 1.51
CA LEU A 93 -11.00 19.20 1.08
C LEU A 93 -11.64 20.60 1.03
N GLY A 94 -12.48 20.83 0.03
CA GLY A 94 -13.12 22.12 -0.27
C GLY A 94 -12.31 23.02 -1.21
N VAL A 95 -11.13 22.60 -1.65
CA VAL A 95 -10.24 23.39 -2.55
C VAL A 95 -10.29 22.89 -4.00
N ASN A 96 -10.48 21.58 -4.20
CA ASN A 96 -10.47 20.94 -5.50
C ASN A 96 -11.67 19.99 -5.62
N GLU A 97 -12.56 20.28 -6.56
CA GLU A 97 -13.80 19.54 -6.76
C GLU A 97 -13.59 18.07 -7.16
N ALA A 98 -12.51 17.76 -7.87
CA ALA A 98 -12.18 16.38 -8.20
C ALA A 98 -11.75 15.60 -6.95
N LEU A 99 -10.94 16.21 -6.07
CA LEU A 99 -10.57 15.57 -4.80
C LEU A 99 -11.77 15.37 -3.88
N ASP A 100 -12.63 16.38 -3.75
CA ASP A 100 -13.84 16.29 -2.92
C ASP A 100 -14.76 15.17 -3.41
N SER A 101 -15.05 15.15 -4.71
CA SER A 101 -15.88 14.11 -5.31
C SER A 101 -15.23 12.73 -5.21
N ALA A 102 -13.92 12.62 -5.43
CA ALA A 102 -13.20 11.36 -5.32
C ALA A 102 -13.16 10.83 -3.87
N THR A 103 -13.06 11.72 -2.89
CA THR A 103 -13.09 11.37 -1.47
C THR A 103 -14.45 10.79 -1.08
N ASP A 104 -15.54 11.42 -1.51
CA ASP A 104 -16.90 10.93 -1.29
C ASP A 104 -17.13 9.57 -1.97
N THR A 105 -16.66 9.41 -3.22
CA THR A 105 -16.69 8.12 -3.93
C THR A 105 -15.86 7.05 -3.22
N PHE A 106 -14.66 7.38 -2.75
CA PHE A 106 -13.78 6.45 -2.05
C PHE A 106 -14.38 5.97 -0.72
N LEU A 107 -14.99 6.87 0.05
CA LEU A 107 -15.72 6.49 1.26
C LEU A 107 -16.92 5.60 0.95
N ALA A 108 -17.65 5.87 -0.13
CA ALA A 108 -18.74 5.01 -0.59
C ALA A 108 -18.25 3.62 -1.01
N ALA A 109 -17.09 3.52 -1.67
CA ALA A 109 -16.44 2.24 -1.98
C ALA A 109 -16.00 1.49 -0.71
N VAL A 110 -15.32 2.16 0.22
CA VAL A 110 -14.89 1.54 1.48
C VAL A 110 -16.09 1.06 2.31
N ALA A 111 -17.24 1.74 2.23
CA ALA A 111 -18.45 1.32 2.93
C ALA A 111 -18.99 -0.04 2.43
N THR A 112 -18.72 -0.43 1.17
CA THR A 112 -19.17 -1.74 0.66
C THR A 112 -18.41 -2.91 1.29
N LEU A 113 -17.21 -2.68 1.83
CA LEU A 113 -16.43 -3.70 2.54
C LEU A 113 -17.11 -4.16 3.84
N SER A 114 -17.94 -3.32 4.45
CA SER A 114 -18.67 -3.64 5.68
C SER A 114 -19.99 -4.38 5.42
N ASP A 115 -20.48 -4.42 4.18
CA ASP A 115 -21.68 -5.16 3.77
C ASP A 115 -21.45 -5.88 2.42
N PRO A 116 -20.73 -7.01 2.42
CA PRO A 116 -20.42 -7.75 1.20
C PRO A 116 -21.66 -8.32 0.49
N LEU A 117 -22.77 -8.52 1.22
CA LEU A 117 -24.03 -9.02 0.66
C LEU A 117 -24.84 -7.89 -0.01
N GLY A 118 -24.79 -6.67 0.52
CA GLY A 118 -25.37 -5.45 -0.07
C GLY A 118 -24.51 -4.79 -1.16
N ALA A 119 -23.22 -5.13 -1.26
CA ALA A 119 -22.31 -4.68 -2.32
C ALA A 119 -22.70 -5.18 -3.73
N LYS A 120 -23.71 -6.06 -3.84
CA LYS A 120 -24.11 -6.73 -5.08
C LYS A 120 -24.55 -5.80 -6.21
N SER A 121 -24.90 -4.55 -5.94
CA SER A 121 -24.97 -3.47 -6.93
C SER A 121 -25.23 -2.19 -6.14
N SER A 122 -24.26 -1.29 -6.08
CA SER A 122 -24.49 0.05 -5.51
C SER A 122 -24.64 1.06 -6.66
N PRO A 123 -25.87 1.25 -7.21
CA PRO A 123 -26.14 2.33 -8.16
C PRO A 123 -25.58 3.67 -7.69
N VAL A 124 -25.66 3.91 -6.38
CA VAL A 124 -25.14 5.12 -5.72
C VAL A 124 -23.64 5.28 -5.94
N LEU A 125 -22.86 4.22 -5.77
CA LEU A 125 -21.41 4.27 -5.95
C LEU A 125 -21.08 4.49 -7.45
N PHE A 126 -21.92 4.00 -8.38
CA PHE A 126 -21.66 4.05 -9.84
C PHE A 126 -21.92 5.48 -10.32
N GLU A 127 -23.01 6.05 -9.82
CA GLU A 127 -23.34 7.45 -10.00
C GLU A 127 -22.25 8.36 -9.41
N LYS A 128 -21.78 8.09 -8.19
CA LYS A 128 -20.66 8.82 -7.56
C LYS A 128 -19.39 8.72 -8.42
N TYR A 129 -19.02 7.52 -8.85
CA TYR A 129 -17.86 7.28 -9.70
C TYR A 129 -17.93 8.05 -11.04
N GLY A 130 -19.07 7.99 -11.73
CA GLY A 130 -19.31 8.74 -12.97
C GLY A 130 -19.26 10.26 -12.77
N ARG A 131 -19.80 10.77 -11.66
CA ARG A 131 -19.68 12.19 -11.28
C ARG A 131 -18.23 12.58 -11.01
N THR A 132 -17.47 11.74 -10.30
CA THR A 132 -16.05 11.99 -10.05
C THR A 132 -15.24 12.02 -11.33
N LEU A 133 -15.48 11.09 -12.28
CA LEU A 133 -14.82 11.14 -13.59
C LEU A 133 -15.12 12.44 -14.35
N THR A 134 -16.37 12.92 -14.26
CA THR A 134 -16.77 14.20 -14.86
C THR A 134 -16.04 15.37 -14.20
N SER A 135 -15.94 15.38 -12.87
CA SER A 135 -15.21 16.41 -12.12
C SER A 135 -13.71 16.39 -12.41
N LEU A 136 -13.12 15.19 -12.44
CA LEU A 136 -11.71 15.00 -12.78
C LEU A 136 -11.40 15.53 -14.18
N ARG A 137 -12.24 15.22 -15.18
CA ARG A 137 -12.06 15.75 -16.54
C ARG A 137 -12.02 17.27 -16.56
N LYS A 138 -12.95 17.94 -15.85
CA LYS A 138 -12.95 19.41 -15.75
C LYS A 138 -11.67 19.95 -15.11
N CYS A 139 -11.17 19.30 -14.05
CA CYS A 139 -9.90 19.71 -13.44
C CYS A 139 -8.69 19.46 -14.34
N LEU A 140 -8.72 18.42 -15.18
CA LEU A 140 -7.67 18.15 -16.17
C LEU A 140 -7.69 19.12 -17.35
N ASP A 141 -8.87 19.66 -17.70
CA ASP A 141 -9.02 20.70 -18.73
C ASP A 141 -8.55 22.09 -18.23
N ASP A 142 -8.41 22.28 -16.91
CA ASP A 142 -7.86 23.48 -16.29
C ASP A 142 -6.33 23.32 -16.10
N PRO A 143 -5.49 24.17 -16.72
CA PRO A 143 -4.03 23.99 -16.68
C PRO A 143 -3.42 24.12 -15.28
N VAL A 144 -4.06 24.88 -14.38
CA VAL A 144 -3.61 25.05 -12.99
C VAL A 144 -4.01 23.81 -12.19
N LYS A 145 -5.27 23.40 -12.25
CA LYS A 145 -5.75 22.24 -11.49
C LYS A 145 -5.19 20.92 -12.01
N ALA A 146 -4.94 20.78 -13.31
CA ALA A 146 -4.38 19.58 -13.92
C ALA A 146 -3.01 19.22 -13.31
N THR A 147 -2.27 20.22 -12.86
CA THR A 147 -0.96 20.07 -12.24
C THR A 147 -0.99 20.16 -10.72
N SER A 148 -2.15 20.16 -10.08
CA SER A 148 -2.26 20.21 -8.61
C SER A 148 -2.12 18.81 -7.97
N PRO A 149 -1.56 18.71 -6.75
CA PRO A 149 -1.48 17.43 -6.04
C PRO A 149 -2.86 16.89 -5.63
N GLU A 150 -3.86 17.75 -5.48
CA GLU A 150 -5.25 17.35 -5.20
C GLU A 150 -5.85 16.57 -6.38
N THR A 151 -5.62 17.02 -7.61
CA THR A 151 -6.04 16.30 -8.82
C THR A 151 -5.34 14.94 -8.94
N LEU A 152 -4.05 14.88 -8.60
CA LEU A 152 -3.31 13.62 -8.56
C LEU A 152 -3.86 12.66 -7.48
N CYS A 153 -4.23 13.19 -6.31
CA CYS A 153 -4.85 12.42 -5.24
C CYS A 153 -6.24 11.89 -5.66
N ALA A 154 -7.02 12.69 -6.40
CA ALA A 154 -8.30 12.25 -6.96
C ALA A 154 -8.14 11.05 -7.92
N ILE A 155 -7.09 11.06 -8.75
CA ILE A 155 -6.75 9.92 -9.63
C ILE A 155 -6.43 8.67 -8.79
N LEU A 156 -5.61 8.81 -7.75
CA LEU A 156 -5.29 7.69 -6.86
C LEU A 156 -6.53 7.14 -6.13
N PHE A 157 -7.44 8.01 -5.68
CA PHE A 157 -8.68 7.58 -5.05
C PHE A 157 -9.58 6.83 -6.02
N LEU A 158 -9.71 7.30 -7.26
CA LEU A 158 -10.44 6.58 -8.30
C LEU A 158 -9.83 5.21 -8.60
N TRP A 159 -8.50 5.11 -8.63
CA TRP A 159 -7.82 3.81 -8.76
C TRP A 159 -8.19 2.91 -7.58
N ASN A 160 -8.03 3.37 -6.33
CA ASN A 160 -8.39 2.57 -5.16
C ASN A 160 -9.88 2.16 -5.16
N CYS A 161 -10.78 3.01 -5.65
CA CYS A 161 -12.19 2.65 -5.84
C CYS A 161 -12.36 1.49 -6.82
N GLN A 162 -11.63 1.50 -7.94
CA GLN A 162 -11.66 0.39 -8.88
C GLN A 162 -11.10 -0.89 -8.28
N PHE A 163 -10.02 -0.80 -7.49
CA PHE A 163 -9.51 -1.97 -6.78
C PHE A 163 -10.53 -2.54 -5.79
N ILE A 164 -11.22 -1.68 -5.05
CA ILE A 164 -12.24 -2.08 -4.07
C ILE A 164 -13.49 -2.63 -4.75
N TRP A 165 -13.87 -2.11 -5.93
CA TRP A 165 -15.20 -2.35 -6.49
C TRP A 165 -15.23 -3.01 -7.87
N GLN A 166 -14.29 -2.75 -8.78
CA GLN A 166 -14.41 -3.28 -10.14
C GLN A 166 -14.36 -4.80 -10.16
N ARG A 167 -15.41 -5.36 -10.78
CA ARG A 167 -15.71 -6.78 -10.85
C ARG A 167 -14.89 -7.54 -11.88
N ASN A 168 -14.44 -6.89 -12.96
CA ASN A 168 -13.65 -7.48 -14.03
C ASN A 168 -13.07 -6.36 -14.90
N GLY A 169 -11.76 -6.13 -14.84
CA GLY A 169 -11.07 -5.15 -15.68
C GLY A 169 -9.56 -5.24 -15.47
N PRO A 170 -8.73 -4.96 -16.50
CA PRO A 170 -7.29 -4.97 -16.33
C PRO A 170 -6.90 -3.91 -15.30
N ILE A 171 -6.29 -4.33 -14.19
CA ILE A 171 -5.66 -3.43 -13.20
C ILE A 171 -4.64 -2.49 -13.90
N THR A 172 -4.15 -2.92 -15.06
CA THR A 172 -3.02 -2.37 -15.82
C THR A 172 -3.32 -1.10 -16.63
N THR A 173 -4.58 -0.70 -16.86
CA THR A 173 -4.85 0.48 -17.73
C THR A 173 -4.55 1.83 -17.07
N HIS A 174 -4.57 1.90 -15.74
CA HIS A 174 -4.33 3.17 -15.02
C HIS A 174 -2.86 3.39 -14.67
N ALA A 175 -2.10 2.31 -14.52
CA ALA A 175 -0.70 2.36 -14.16
C ALA A 175 0.16 3.06 -15.22
N ASP A 176 -0.17 2.91 -16.51
CA ASP A 176 0.51 3.61 -17.61
C ASP A 176 0.38 5.14 -17.50
N GLY A 177 -0.82 5.62 -17.18
CA GLY A 177 -1.09 7.05 -17.00
C GLY A 177 -0.36 7.60 -15.77
N VAL A 178 -0.38 6.86 -14.66
CA VAL A 178 0.35 7.25 -13.45
C VAL A 178 1.86 7.25 -13.68
N ALA A 179 2.40 6.27 -14.40
CA ALA A 179 3.81 6.25 -14.79
C ALA A 179 4.20 7.52 -15.56
N GLN A 180 3.39 7.96 -16.52
CA GLN A 180 3.63 9.20 -17.25
C GLN A 180 3.56 10.43 -16.33
N ILE A 181 2.62 10.48 -15.40
CA ILE A 181 2.54 11.58 -14.41
C ILE A 181 3.80 11.61 -13.54
N LEU A 182 4.27 10.45 -13.05
CA LEU A 182 5.50 10.36 -12.26
C LEU A 182 6.72 10.88 -13.04
N ARG A 183 6.83 10.58 -14.34
CA ARG A 183 7.88 11.14 -15.20
C ARG A 183 7.81 12.66 -15.28
N LEU A 184 6.62 13.20 -15.54
CA LEU A 184 6.42 14.64 -15.69
C LEU A 184 6.66 15.41 -14.40
N ARG A 185 6.32 14.81 -13.25
CA ARG A 185 6.60 15.37 -11.92
C ARG A 185 8.07 15.33 -11.55
N GLY A 186 8.83 14.36 -12.06
CA GLY A 186 10.26 14.22 -11.85
C GLY A 186 10.63 13.86 -10.41
N SER A 187 11.87 14.17 -10.02
CA SER A 187 12.39 13.82 -8.69
C SER A 187 11.65 14.53 -7.56
N VAL A 188 11.24 13.74 -6.58
CA VAL A 188 10.55 14.15 -5.36
C VAL A 188 11.39 15.08 -4.48
N GLU A 189 12.71 15.14 -4.66
CA GLU A 189 13.58 16.08 -3.94
C GLU A 189 13.23 17.55 -4.19
N LYS A 190 12.53 17.85 -5.28
CA LYS A 190 12.06 19.20 -5.59
C LYS A 190 10.69 19.52 -4.97
N CYS A 191 10.01 18.51 -4.42
CA CYS A 191 8.69 18.66 -3.83
C CYS A 191 8.79 19.15 -2.39
N GLN A 192 8.38 20.40 -2.14
CA GLN A 192 8.37 20.98 -0.80
C GLN A 192 7.07 20.70 -0.02
N ASP A 193 6.02 20.24 -0.71
CA ASP A 193 4.74 19.91 -0.08
C ASP A 193 4.78 18.47 0.48
N PRO A 194 4.67 18.27 1.82
CA PRO A 194 4.66 16.94 2.42
C PRO A 194 3.51 16.05 1.93
N PHE A 195 2.36 16.65 1.55
CA PHE A 195 1.24 15.90 0.99
C PHE A 195 1.60 15.30 -0.36
N GLU A 196 2.10 16.13 -1.27
CA GLU A 196 2.49 15.68 -2.61
C GLU A 196 3.67 14.70 -2.54
N LEU A 197 4.64 14.94 -1.65
CA LEU A 197 5.74 14.01 -1.36
C LEU A 197 5.19 12.62 -1.00
N ASN A 198 4.35 12.53 0.03
CA ASN A 198 3.80 11.24 0.49
C ASN A 198 2.87 10.59 -0.55
N LEU A 199 2.16 11.39 -1.34
CA LEU A 199 1.31 10.93 -2.43
C LEU A 199 2.14 10.30 -3.55
N LEU A 200 3.20 10.97 -3.98
CA LEU A 200 4.15 10.45 -4.97
C LEU A 200 4.80 9.17 -4.44
N LEU A 201 5.23 9.13 -3.18
CA LEU A 201 5.76 7.90 -2.55
C LEU A 201 4.79 6.71 -2.69
N SER A 202 3.50 6.95 -2.46
CA SER A 202 2.47 5.90 -2.53
C SER A 202 2.23 5.41 -3.95
N LEU A 203 2.26 6.31 -4.94
CA LEU A 203 2.09 5.96 -6.36
C LEU A 203 3.25 5.12 -6.91
N ARG A 204 4.49 5.38 -6.46
CA ARG A 204 5.68 4.65 -6.91
C ARG A 204 5.54 3.15 -6.73
N ALA A 205 5.10 2.70 -5.56
CA ALA A 205 4.95 1.27 -5.26
C ALA A 205 3.97 0.59 -6.23
N VAL A 206 2.83 1.23 -6.51
CA VAL A 206 1.81 0.67 -7.40
C VAL A 206 2.34 0.53 -8.83
N VAL A 207 3.01 1.56 -9.35
CA VAL A 207 3.60 1.53 -10.70
C VAL A 207 4.72 0.49 -10.78
N LEU A 208 5.52 0.34 -9.73
CA LEU A 208 6.58 -0.67 -9.67
C LEU A 208 6.00 -2.10 -9.76
N PHE A 209 4.98 -2.44 -8.97
CA PHE A 209 4.39 -3.78 -9.04
C PHE A 209 3.69 -4.03 -10.37
N ASP A 210 2.97 -3.05 -10.94
CA ASP A 210 2.31 -3.22 -12.25
C ASP A 210 3.34 -3.45 -13.37
N SER A 211 4.50 -2.79 -13.29
CA SER A 211 5.57 -2.92 -14.29
C SER A 211 6.17 -4.33 -14.39
N LEU A 212 5.95 -5.22 -13.42
CA LEU A 212 6.34 -6.63 -13.51
C LEU A 212 5.51 -7.41 -14.55
N PHE A 213 4.28 -6.96 -14.79
CA PHE A 213 3.29 -7.61 -15.65
C PHE A 213 2.97 -6.80 -16.91
N ASN A 214 3.23 -5.49 -16.87
CA ASN A 214 2.88 -4.55 -17.93
C ASN A 214 4.12 -3.97 -18.62
N GLY A 215 4.43 -4.51 -19.81
CA GLY A 215 5.57 -4.06 -20.62
C GLY A 215 5.48 -2.62 -21.16
N ARG A 216 4.32 -1.94 -21.02
CA ARG A 216 4.16 -0.53 -21.41
C ARG A 216 4.79 0.43 -20.39
N ILE A 217 4.97 -0.01 -19.14
CA ILE A 217 5.65 0.74 -18.09
C ILE A 217 7.15 0.49 -18.22
N ALA A 218 7.79 1.29 -19.06
CA ALA A 218 9.18 1.10 -19.44
C ALA A 218 10.09 2.18 -18.86
N PHE A 219 10.32 2.19 -17.54
CA PHE A 219 11.38 3.01 -16.92
C PHE A 219 12.73 2.31 -17.00
N ASP A 220 13.82 3.06 -17.19
CA ASP A 220 15.17 2.52 -17.04
C ASP A 220 15.58 2.40 -15.56
N ASP A 221 16.69 1.71 -15.30
CA ASP A 221 17.18 1.44 -13.95
C ASP A 221 17.49 2.74 -13.19
N GLN A 222 17.97 3.79 -13.88
CA GLN A 222 18.28 5.08 -13.25
C GLN A 222 17.02 5.88 -12.95
N GLU A 223 16.02 5.87 -13.84
CA GLU A 223 14.71 6.46 -13.59
C GLU A 223 14.08 5.81 -12.36
N TRP A 224 14.12 4.47 -12.26
CA TRP A 224 13.61 3.78 -11.09
C TRP A 224 14.41 4.06 -9.83
N ILE A 225 15.74 3.99 -9.88
CA ILE A 225 16.58 4.30 -8.73
C ILE A 225 16.30 5.73 -8.27
N ALA A 226 16.35 6.73 -9.14
CA ALA A 226 16.05 8.12 -8.79
C ALA A 226 14.62 8.30 -8.25
N MET A 227 13.68 7.49 -8.73
CA MET A 227 12.32 7.45 -8.21
C MET A 227 12.24 6.80 -6.84
N PHE A 228 13.11 5.89 -6.42
CA PHE A 228 13.03 5.25 -5.10
C PHE A 228 14.15 5.66 -4.15
N ASP A 229 15.13 6.44 -4.62
CA ASP A 229 16.28 6.88 -3.86
C ASP A 229 15.84 7.86 -2.76
N SER A 230 16.24 7.54 -1.54
CA SER A 230 16.11 8.41 -0.39
C SER A 230 17.53 8.76 0.07
N ARG A 231 18.20 9.68 -0.65
CA ARG A 231 19.55 10.18 -0.31
C ARG A 231 19.66 10.80 1.09
N LEU A 232 18.54 10.93 1.79
CA LEU A 232 18.42 11.56 3.09
C LEU A 232 18.58 10.58 4.27
N TYR A 233 18.40 9.26 4.08
CA TYR A 233 18.45 8.28 5.19
C TYR A 233 18.86 6.87 4.74
N GLU A 234 19.41 6.08 5.67
CA GLU A 234 19.62 4.64 5.48
C GLU A 234 18.28 3.93 5.25
N LEU A 235 18.19 3.14 4.17
CA LEU A 235 16.99 2.38 3.86
C LEU A 235 16.75 1.31 4.93
N SER A 236 15.49 1.17 5.35
CA SER A 236 15.07 0.03 6.15
C SER A 236 15.22 -1.27 5.33
N PRO A 237 15.26 -2.47 5.96
CA PRO A 237 15.26 -3.74 5.24
C PRO A 237 14.15 -3.85 4.19
N GLU A 238 12.98 -3.30 4.47
CA GLU A 238 11.86 -3.20 3.53
C GLU A 238 12.21 -2.32 2.32
N GLY A 239 12.78 -1.14 2.58
CA GLY A 239 13.24 -0.22 1.54
C GLY A 239 14.36 -0.82 0.67
N GLN A 240 15.28 -1.57 1.27
CA GLN A 240 16.36 -2.28 0.56
C GLN A 240 15.81 -3.39 -0.33
N ALA A 241 14.83 -4.16 0.15
CA ALA A 241 14.16 -5.17 -0.66
C ALA A 241 13.42 -4.54 -1.85
N VAL A 242 12.70 -3.43 -1.63
CA VAL A 242 12.04 -2.68 -2.70
C VAL A 242 13.06 -2.09 -3.68
N GLN A 243 14.22 -1.62 -3.21
CA GLN A 243 15.30 -1.15 -4.07
C GLN A 243 15.89 -2.28 -4.94
N CYS A 244 15.87 -3.54 -4.50
CA CYS A 244 16.19 -4.66 -5.38
C CYS A 244 15.10 -4.86 -6.43
N LEU A 245 13.82 -4.76 -6.03
CA LEU A 245 12.68 -4.93 -6.92
C LEU A 245 12.68 -3.91 -8.08
N THR A 246 13.16 -2.68 -7.87
CA THR A 246 13.21 -1.64 -8.92
C THR A 246 13.98 -2.06 -10.18
N ARG A 247 14.94 -2.97 -10.06
CA ARG A 247 15.76 -3.48 -11.17
C ARG A 247 15.10 -4.63 -11.93
N VAL A 248 14.12 -5.31 -11.32
CA VAL A 248 13.51 -6.53 -11.86
C VAL A 248 12.73 -6.30 -13.16
N PRO A 249 11.84 -5.29 -13.29
CA PRO A 249 11.06 -5.08 -14.52
C PRO A 249 11.94 -4.80 -15.74
N SER A 250 13.00 -4.02 -15.57
CA SER A 250 13.98 -3.73 -16.61
C SER A 250 14.75 -5.00 -16.99
N LEU A 251 15.29 -5.73 -16.01
CA LEU A 251 15.96 -7.00 -16.23
C LEU A 251 15.07 -8.00 -16.99
N MET A 252 13.81 -8.17 -16.61
CA MET A 252 12.85 -9.05 -17.32
C MET A 252 12.66 -8.65 -18.78
N ARG A 253 12.55 -7.35 -19.09
CA ARG A 253 12.45 -6.87 -20.47
C ARG A 253 13.71 -7.17 -21.28
N ARG A 254 14.90 -6.95 -20.68
CA ARG A 254 16.19 -7.21 -21.33
C ARG A 254 16.40 -8.70 -21.59
N ILE A 255 16.03 -9.56 -20.63
CA ILE A 255 16.05 -11.03 -20.79
C ILE A 255 15.12 -11.45 -21.93
N LYS A 256 13.88 -10.97 -21.93
CA LYS A 256 12.92 -11.27 -22.99
C LYS A 256 13.46 -10.87 -24.37
N ALA A 257 13.98 -9.64 -24.50
CA ALA A 257 14.54 -9.13 -25.74
C ALA A 257 15.68 -10.02 -26.25
N ALA A 258 16.63 -10.39 -25.37
CA ALA A 258 17.74 -11.27 -25.69
C ALA A 258 17.27 -12.67 -26.13
N LEU A 259 16.33 -13.28 -25.40
CA LEU A 259 15.76 -14.59 -25.74
C LEU A 259 14.96 -14.59 -27.06
N THR A 260 14.41 -13.45 -27.47
CA THR A 260 13.69 -13.32 -28.74
C THR A 260 14.58 -12.92 -29.93
N GLY A 261 15.88 -12.74 -29.71
CA GLY A 261 16.81 -12.30 -30.75
C GLY A 261 16.63 -10.83 -31.17
N ASP A 262 16.18 -9.96 -30.26
CA ASP A 262 16.10 -8.52 -30.53
C ASP A 262 17.53 -7.93 -30.66
N LEU A 263 17.91 -7.64 -31.90
CA LEU A 263 19.23 -7.16 -32.32
C LEU A 263 19.61 -5.78 -31.74
N LEU A 264 18.67 -5.07 -31.11
CA LEU A 264 18.93 -3.78 -30.46
C LEU A 264 19.56 -3.93 -29.07
N HIS A 265 19.57 -5.12 -28.48
CA HIS A 265 20.18 -5.38 -27.18
C HIS A 265 21.60 -5.92 -27.31
N GLN A 266 22.57 -5.20 -26.72
CA GLN A 266 23.99 -5.57 -26.73
C GLN A 266 24.37 -6.55 -25.61
N ALA A 267 23.51 -6.76 -24.62
CA ALA A 267 23.80 -7.61 -23.46
C ALA A 267 23.77 -9.09 -23.85
N THR A 268 24.80 -9.85 -23.49
CA THR A 268 24.80 -11.30 -23.70
C THR A 268 23.92 -11.99 -22.65
N LEU A 269 23.39 -13.18 -22.97
CA LEU A 269 22.63 -13.98 -22.00
C LEU A 269 23.44 -14.28 -20.72
N ALA A 270 24.74 -14.48 -20.84
CA ALA A 270 25.64 -14.70 -19.71
C ALA A 270 25.77 -13.46 -18.80
N ASP A 271 25.79 -12.25 -19.36
CA ASP A 271 25.81 -11.01 -18.58
C ASP A 271 24.50 -10.83 -17.80
N LEU A 272 23.36 -11.11 -18.45
CA LEU A 272 22.04 -11.05 -17.83
C LEU A 272 21.88 -12.10 -16.71
N GLU A 273 22.42 -13.29 -16.91
CA GLU A 273 22.44 -14.34 -15.90
C GLU A 273 23.25 -13.91 -14.69
N LYS A 274 24.47 -13.40 -14.90
CA LYS A 274 25.31 -12.87 -13.82
C LYS A 274 24.61 -11.75 -13.06
N GLU A 275 23.94 -10.84 -13.76
CA GLU A 275 23.19 -9.76 -13.14
C GLU A 275 22.01 -10.26 -12.30
N ALA A 276 21.23 -11.23 -12.81
CA ALA A 276 20.11 -11.81 -12.08
C ALA A 276 20.55 -12.53 -10.79
N HIS A 277 21.69 -13.22 -10.83
CA HIS A 277 22.31 -13.84 -9.66
C HIS A 277 22.82 -12.80 -8.65
N ALA A 278 23.49 -11.74 -9.13
CA ALA A 278 23.93 -10.65 -8.28
C ALA A 278 22.74 -9.97 -7.57
N LEU A 279 21.64 -9.73 -8.30
CA LEU A 279 20.44 -9.12 -7.73
C LEU A 279 19.81 -9.97 -6.60
N ARG A 280 19.79 -11.30 -6.75
CA ARG A 280 19.34 -12.21 -5.68
C ARG A 280 20.27 -12.15 -4.47
N ALA A 281 21.58 -12.07 -4.69
CA ALA A 281 22.56 -11.93 -3.61
C ALA A 281 22.44 -10.58 -2.88
N ASP A 282 22.18 -9.50 -3.61
CA ASP A 282 21.94 -8.15 -3.07
C ASP A 282 20.70 -8.10 -2.15
N LEU A 283 19.66 -8.88 -2.48
CA LEU A 283 18.43 -8.99 -1.67
C LEU A 283 18.66 -9.72 -0.34
N GLU A 284 19.57 -10.69 -0.28
CA GLU A 284 19.67 -11.64 0.83
C GLU A 284 19.83 -10.97 2.21
N PRO A 285 20.71 -9.97 2.41
CA PRO A 285 20.85 -9.31 3.70
C PRO A 285 19.54 -8.65 4.19
N ALA A 286 18.77 -8.07 3.26
CA ALA A 286 17.49 -7.45 3.58
C ALA A 286 16.45 -8.51 3.94
N LEU A 287 16.32 -9.57 3.14
CA LEU A 287 15.40 -10.68 3.37
C LEU A 287 15.67 -11.37 4.71
N SER A 288 16.93 -11.66 5.02
CA SER A 288 17.36 -12.23 6.30
C SER A 288 16.96 -11.35 7.49
N ARG A 289 17.11 -10.01 7.38
CA ARG A 289 16.66 -9.08 8.44
C ARG A 289 15.14 -9.05 8.58
N LEU A 290 14.39 -9.12 7.48
CA LEU A 290 12.93 -9.19 7.52
C LEU A 290 12.46 -10.46 8.23
N ARG A 291 13.07 -11.61 7.90
CA ARG A 291 12.81 -12.90 8.57
C ARG A 291 13.05 -12.83 10.08
N GLN A 292 14.20 -12.27 10.49
CA GLN A 292 14.53 -12.10 11.92
C GLN A 292 13.52 -11.20 12.65
N ARG A 293 13.11 -10.09 12.03
CA ARG A 293 12.10 -9.18 12.60
C ARG A 293 10.75 -9.87 12.77
N TRP A 294 10.33 -10.63 11.77
CA TRP A 294 9.11 -11.44 11.84
C TRP A 294 9.18 -12.46 12.99
N GLN A 295 10.22 -13.31 13.03
CA GLN A 295 10.39 -14.33 14.06
C GLN A 295 10.43 -13.76 15.49
N LYS A 296 11.10 -12.63 15.68
CA LYS A 296 11.15 -11.93 16.97
C LYS A 296 9.78 -11.40 17.39
N ASN A 297 8.98 -10.92 16.43
CA ASN A 297 7.67 -10.35 16.75
C ASN A 297 6.60 -11.43 16.92
N SER A 298 6.63 -12.48 16.11
CA SER A 298 5.69 -13.60 16.16
C SER A 298 5.81 -14.44 17.44
N SER A 299 6.96 -14.40 18.10
CA SER A 299 7.21 -15.05 19.40
C SER A 299 6.88 -14.17 20.61
N ALA A 300 6.77 -12.84 20.42
CA ALA A 300 6.51 -11.88 21.48
C ALA A 300 5.01 -11.64 21.73
N THR A 301 4.13 -12.14 20.86
CA THR A 301 2.68 -11.94 20.91
C THR A 301 2.03 -12.52 22.18
N ASP A 302 2.67 -13.48 22.85
CA ASP A 302 2.19 -14.06 24.12
C ASP A 302 2.47 -13.18 25.37
N ILE A 303 3.41 -12.23 25.30
CA ILE A 303 3.91 -11.49 26.48
C ILE A 303 3.38 -10.04 26.54
N ALA A 304 3.07 -9.44 25.39
CA ALA A 304 2.75 -8.00 25.26
C ALA A 304 1.25 -7.63 25.51
N ALA A 305 0.38 -8.62 25.77
CA ALA A 305 -1.08 -8.44 25.80
C ALA A 305 -1.66 -7.64 26.99
N LYS A 306 -0.84 -7.11 27.91
CA LYS A 306 -1.33 -6.52 29.17
C LYS A 306 -1.53 -5.00 29.19
N GLY A 307 -1.17 -4.25 28.14
CA GLY A 307 -1.20 -2.78 28.15
C GLY A 307 -2.01 -2.10 27.03
N LEU A 308 -1.75 -2.43 25.76
CA LEU A 308 -2.41 -1.82 24.59
C LEU A 308 -2.54 -2.84 23.43
N PRO A 309 -3.63 -3.64 23.38
CA PRO A 309 -3.80 -4.72 22.39
C PRO A 309 -3.79 -4.26 20.92
N HIS A 310 -4.24 -3.03 20.63
CA HIS A 310 -4.25 -2.48 19.27
C HIS A 310 -2.84 -2.26 18.68
N LEU A 311 -1.89 -1.78 19.50
CA LEU A 311 -0.50 -1.55 19.05
C LEU A 311 0.25 -2.87 18.79
N ALA A 312 -0.06 -3.93 19.55
CA ALA A 312 0.51 -5.25 19.32
C ALA A 312 0.06 -5.83 17.96
N GLY A 313 -1.22 -5.68 17.61
CA GLY A 313 -1.76 -6.08 16.31
C GLY A 313 -1.14 -5.32 15.13
N LEU A 314 -0.87 -4.02 15.29
CA LEU A 314 -0.18 -3.19 14.30
C LEU A 314 1.23 -3.70 13.99
N GLY A 315 2.03 -3.95 15.03
CA GLY A 315 3.39 -4.47 14.87
C GLY A 315 3.41 -5.85 14.20
N HIS A 316 2.55 -6.76 14.65
CA HIS A 316 2.45 -8.10 14.09
C HIS A 316 2.04 -8.08 12.60
N CYS A 317 1.00 -7.30 12.26
CA CYS A 317 0.59 -7.13 10.87
C CYS A 317 1.68 -6.49 10.01
N HIS A 318 2.43 -5.52 10.55
CA HIS A 318 3.53 -4.86 9.84
C HIS A 318 4.68 -5.82 9.51
N PHE A 319 5.20 -6.55 10.49
CA PHE A 319 6.33 -7.45 10.23
C PHE A 319 5.94 -8.65 9.37
N LEU A 320 4.70 -9.14 9.50
CA LEU A 320 4.15 -10.16 8.62
C LEU A 320 4.15 -9.68 7.17
N ARG A 321 3.53 -8.52 6.91
CA ARG A 321 3.36 -8.02 5.52
C ARG A 321 4.72 -7.73 4.88
N THR A 322 5.67 -7.18 5.63
CA THR A 322 6.97 -6.80 5.07
C THR A 322 7.86 -8.00 4.80
N TYR A 323 7.79 -9.03 5.66
CA TYR A 323 8.46 -10.29 5.40
C TYR A 323 7.86 -11.03 4.21
N SER A 324 6.52 -11.11 4.13
CA SER A 324 5.82 -11.69 2.98
C SER A 324 6.21 -11.00 1.66
N LEU A 325 6.34 -9.67 1.69
CA LEU A 325 6.78 -8.89 0.54
C LEU A 325 8.23 -9.22 0.15
N GLY A 326 9.13 -9.37 1.11
CA GLY A 326 10.51 -9.79 0.84
C GLY A 326 10.59 -11.15 0.14
N LEU A 327 9.79 -12.13 0.59
CA LEU A 327 9.67 -13.44 -0.05
C LEU A 327 9.13 -13.31 -1.49
N ALA A 328 8.10 -12.49 -1.69
CA ALA A 328 7.53 -12.25 -3.01
C ALA A 328 8.55 -11.64 -3.99
N ILE A 329 9.35 -10.67 -3.53
CA ILE A 329 10.43 -10.06 -4.33
C ILE A 329 11.48 -11.12 -4.70
N ALA A 330 11.84 -12.01 -3.76
CA ALA A 330 12.76 -13.09 -4.04
C ALA A 330 12.23 -14.05 -5.11
N ILE A 331 10.94 -14.38 -5.07
CA ILE A 331 10.28 -15.18 -6.12
C ILE A 331 10.36 -14.47 -7.48
N PHE A 332 10.03 -13.18 -7.57
CA PHE A 332 10.10 -12.46 -8.85
C PHE A 332 11.52 -12.40 -9.43
N ILE A 333 12.55 -12.26 -8.60
CA ILE A 333 13.95 -12.36 -9.03
C ILE A 333 14.26 -13.79 -9.51
N ASN A 334 13.78 -14.81 -8.78
CA ASN A 334 13.97 -16.20 -9.17
C ASN A 334 13.28 -16.53 -10.49
N GLU A 335 12.13 -15.95 -10.81
CA GLU A 335 11.51 -16.10 -12.13
C GLU A 335 12.38 -15.56 -13.26
N ALA A 336 13.02 -14.40 -13.07
CA ALA A 336 13.97 -13.86 -14.04
C ALA A 336 15.20 -14.77 -14.19
N ARG A 337 15.69 -15.36 -13.08
CA ARG A 337 16.80 -16.34 -13.12
C ARG A 337 16.40 -17.63 -13.85
N LEU A 338 15.20 -18.14 -13.58
CA LEU A 338 14.67 -19.36 -14.22
C LEU A 338 14.43 -19.17 -15.71
N ALA A 339 14.13 -17.96 -16.19
CA ALA A 339 14.03 -17.67 -17.61
C ALA A 339 15.35 -17.92 -18.37
N LEU A 340 16.49 -17.79 -17.68
CA LEU A 340 17.84 -17.88 -18.25
C LEU A 340 18.53 -19.23 -18.04
N CYS A 341 17.99 -20.10 -17.18
CA CYS A 341 18.67 -21.31 -16.73
C CYS A 341 17.85 -22.57 -17.00
N LEU A 342 18.44 -23.55 -17.70
CA LEU A 342 17.79 -24.82 -18.04
C LEU A 342 17.87 -25.85 -16.89
N ASP A 343 18.94 -25.81 -16.08
CA ASP A 343 19.13 -26.69 -14.92
C ASP A 343 19.13 -25.87 -13.63
N ALA A 344 17.93 -25.57 -13.16
CA ALA A 344 17.69 -24.61 -12.08
C ALA A 344 16.91 -25.24 -10.92
N ALA A 345 17.18 -26.52 -10.62
CA ALA A 345 16.46 -27.27 -9.58
C ALA A 345 16.52 -26.57 -8.21
N GLU A 346 17.67 -26.01 -7.84
CA GLU A 346 17.85 -25.27 -6.58
C GLU A 346 17.03 -23.98 -6.55
N ILE A 347 16.99 -23.22 -7.66
CA ILE A 347 16.23 -21.97 -7.78
C ILE A 347 14.73 -22.26 -7.72
N LEU A 348 14.29 -23.33 -8.39
CA LEU A 348 12.91 -23.80 -8.38
C LEU A 348 12.49 -24.23 -6.96
N GLN A 349 13.34 -24.98 -6.27
CA GLN A 349 13.09 -25.43 -4.89
C GLN A 349 13.01 -24.23 -3.93
N GLU A 350 13.94 -23.28 -4.01
CA GLU A 350 13.91 -22.06 -3.21
C GLU A 350 12.61 -21.26 -3.43
N SER A 351 12.21 -21.06 -4.69
CA SER A 351 10.97 -20.35 -5.04
C SER A 351 9.73 -21.06 -4.50
N HIS A 352 9.71 -22.39 -4.56
CA HIS A 352 8.63 -23.20 -4.00
C HIS A 352 8.57 -23.13 -2.47
N GLU A 353 9.70 -23.14 -1.77
CA GLU A 353 9.75 -22.96 -0.31
C GLU A 353 9.20 -21.59 0.10
N PHE A 354 9.57 -20.52 -0.61
CA PHE A 354 9.00 -19.19 -0.39
C PHE A 354 7.49 -19.15 -0.67
N ALA A 355 6.99 -19.86 -1.69
CA ALA A 355 5.57 -19.94 -1.98
C ALA A 355 4.77 -20.62 -0.84
N LEU A 356 5.29 -21.71 -0.29
CA LEU A 356 4.71 -22.38 0.88
C LEU A 356 4.68 -21.45 2.09
N GLU A 357 5.78 -20.73 2.35
CA GLU A 357 5.89 -19.80 3.47
C GLU A 357 4.93 -18.62 3.34
N ILE A 358 4.82 -18.00 2.16
CA ILE A 358 3.81 -16.95 1.89
C ILE A 358 2.40 -17.48 2.13
N THR A 359 2.08 -18.68 1.65
CA THR A 359 0.75 -19.28 1.84
C THR A 359 0.44 -19.49 3.32
N HIS A 360 1.43 -19.88 4.12
CA HIS A 360 1.29 -19.96 5.57
C HIS A 360 1.09 -18.59 6.23
N LEU A 361 1.91 -17.60 5.88
CA LEU A 361 1.80 -16.23 6.39
C LEU A 361 0.45 -15.61 6.04
N ALA A 362 -0.09 -15.89 4.85
CA ALA A 362 -1.42 -15.45 4.47
C ALA A 362 -2.50 -16.00 5.40
N ARG A 363 -2.46 -17.29 5.78
CA ARG A 363 -3.41 -17.84 6.75
C ARG A 363 -3.35 -17.12 8.09
N ILE A 364 -2.15 -16.75 8.57
CA ILE A 364 -1.98 -15.96 9.79
C ILE A 364 -2.53 -14.53 9.62
N ALA A 365 -2.32 -13.93 8.45
CA ALA A 365 -2.76 -12.57 8.14
C ALA A 365 -4.27 -12.44 7.98
N SER A 366 -5.00 -13.54 7.83
CA SER A 366 -6.45 -13.54 7.63
C SER A 366 -7.22 -12.76 8.72
N GLN A 367 -6.69 -12.72 9.94
CA GLN A 367 -7.23 -11.94 11.06
C GLN A 367 -7.22 -10.41 10.85
N TYR A 368 -6.45 -9.92 9.88
CA TYR A 368 -6.31 -8.48 9.56
C TYR A 368 -7.10 -8.06 8.32
N ARG A 369 -7.90 -8.97 7.75
CA ARG A 369 -8.76 -8.70 6.60
C ARG A 369 -9.91 -7.74 6.96
N PRO A 370 -10.39 -6.90 6.02
CA PRO A 370 -9.98 -6.88 4.61
C PRO A 370 -8.75 -6.00 4.33
N LEU A 371 -8.68 -4.79 4.90
CA LEU A 371 -7.68 -3.81 4.46
C LEU A 371 -6.27 -4.06 5.00
N GLY A 372 -6.15 -4.56 6.23
CA GLY A 372 -4.85 -4.76 6.89
C GLY A 372 -4.01 -5.86 6.22
N ALA A 373 -4.68 -6.84 5.61
CA ALA A 373 -4.04 -7.94 4.90
C ALA A 373 -4.04 -7.77 3.36
N SER A 374 -4.55 -6.66 2.83
CA SER A 374 -4.68 -6.44 1.37
C SER A 374 -3.37 -6.59 0.60
N ALA A 375 -2.25 -6.12 1.16
CA ALA A 375 -0.90 -6.25 0.60
C ALA A 375 -0.41 -7.70 0.47
N VAL A 376 -1.03 -8.67 1.16
CA VAL A 376 -0.70 -10.09 1.03
C VAL A 376 -1.15 -10.64 -0.33
N SER A 377 -2.12 -9.99 -1.00
CA SER A 377 -2.66 -10.44 -2.29
C SER A 377 -1.57 -10.52 -3.39
N ILE A 378 -0.68 -9.53 -3.47
CA ILE A 378 0.44 -9.57 -4.42
C ILE A 378 1.48 -10.64 -4.03
N CYS A 379 1.64 -10.91 -2.74
CA CYS A 379 2.51 -11.98 -2.26
C CYS A 379 1.95 -13.35 -2.66
N LEU A 380 0.64 -13.56 -2.54
CA LEU A 380 -0.02 -14.80 -2.98
C LEU A 380 0.06 -14.99 -4.50
N LEU A 381 0.02 -13.90 -5.29
CA LEU A 381 0.29 -13.98 -6.72
C LEU A 381 1.72 -14.45 -6.98
N ALA A 382 2.71 -13.90 -6.26
CA ALA A 382 4.09 -14.37 -6.34
C ALA A 382 4.19 -15.86 -5.94
N ALA A 383 3.54 -16.28 -4.86
CA ALA A 383 3.53 -17.69 -4.43
C ALA A 383 2.94 -18.62 -5.50
N GLU A 384 1.84 -18.22 -6.15
CA GLU A 384 1.26 -18.97 -7.27
C GLU A 384 2.24 -19.12 -8.43
N VAL A 385 2.98 -18.06 -8.76
CA VAL A 385 4.02 -18.07 -9.80
C VAL A 385 5.23 -18.94 -9.38
N GLY A 386 5.67 -18.82 -8.14
CA GLY A 386 6.87 -19.47 -7.62
C GLY A 386 6.75 -20.98 -7.37
N ALA A 387 5.53 -21.48 -7.15
CA ALA A 387 5.25 -22.88 -6.88
C ALA A 387 5.79 -23.83 -7.97
N ALA A 388 6.47 -24.90 -7.55
CA ALA A 388 7.00 -25.94 -8.44
C ALA A 388 5.96 -27.02 -8.84
N ASP A 389 4.95 -27.24 -7.99
CA ASP A 389 3.93 -28.27 -8.11
C ASP A 389 2.52 -27.66 -8.23
N VAL A 390 1.56 -28.48 -8.67
CA VAL A 390 0.19 -28.07 -8.95
C VAL A 390 -0.57 -27.81 -7.65
N GLU A 391 -0.28 -28.58 -6.61
CA GLU A 391 -0.95 -28.54 -5.32
C GLU A 391 -0.68 -27.19 -4.62
N THR A 392 0.58 -26.77 -4.55
CA THR A 392 1.00 -25.50 -3.95
C THR A 392 0.50 -24.31 -4.77
N LYS A 393 0.57 -24.40 -6.10
CA LYS A 393 0.00 -23.38 -7.00
C LYS A 393 -1.50 -23.21 -6.76
N SER A 394 -2.24 -24.31 -6.70
CA SER A 394 -3.68 -24.31 -6.43
C SER A 394 -4.00 -23.80 -5.03
N ALA A 395 -3.19 -24.13 -4.02
CA ALA A 395 -3.38 -23.64 -2.66
C ALA A 395 -3.17 -22.12 -2.57
N ALA A 396 -2.09 -21.59 -3.16
CA ALA A 396 -1.83 -20.15 -3.23
C ALA A 396 -2.95 -19.41 -3.97
N ARG A 397 -3.39 -19.94 -5.13
CA ARG A 397 -4.52 -19.39 -5.90
C ARG A 397 -5.80 -19.38 -5.08
N SER A 398 -6.12 -20.47 -4.39
CA SER A 398 -7.34 -20.57 -3.56
C SER A 398 -7.35 -19.51 -2.46
N VAL A 399 -6.23 -19.29 -1.77
CA VAL A 399 -6.14 -18.25 -0.72
C VAL A 399 -6.19 -16.85 -1.35
N ARG A 400 -5.57 -16.64 -2.52
CA ARG A 400 -5.64 -15.37 -3.26
C ARG A 400 -7.08 -15.03 -3.65
N VAL A 401 -7.83 -16.02 -4.13
CA VAL A 401 -9.25 -15.90 -4.48
C VAL A 401 -10.08 -15.55 -3.24
N GLU A 402 -9.80 -16.20 -2.12
CA GLU A 402 -10.45 -15.90 -0.84
C GLU A 402 -10.22 -14.44 -0.43
N TYR A 403 -8.99 -13.94 -0.53
CA TYR A 403 -8.65 -12.55 -0.24
C TYR A 403 -9.32 -11.56 -1.20
N ALA A 404 -9.36 -11.87 -2.50
CA ALA A 404 -10.03 -11.03 -3.49
C ALA A 404 -11.55 -10.90 -3.23
N SER A 405 -12.16 -11.93 -2.64
CA SER A 405 -13.59 -11.91 -2.29
C SER A 405 -13.96 -10.83 -1.28
N ASP A 406 -13.00 -10.32 -0.49
CA ASP A 406 -13.21 -9.17 0.41
C ASP A 406 -13.61 -7.90 -0.34
N PHE A 407 -13.20 -7.78 -1.60
CA PHE A 407 -13.40 -6.59 -2.44
C PHE A 407 -14.44 -6.87 -3.54
N GLN A 408 -14.37 -8.03 -4.19
CA GLN A 408 -15.15 -8.33 -5.40
C GLN A 408 -16.43 -9.15 -5.15
N GLY A 409 -16.53 -9.81 -3.98
CA GLY A 409 -17.57 -10.81 -3.70
C GLY A 409 -17.29 -12.17 -4.36
N PHE A 410 -17.82 -13.27 -3.78
CA PHE A 410 -17.43 -14.66 -4.10
C PHE A 410 -17.68 -15.14 -5.54
N GLN A 411 -18.60 -14.55 -6.32
CA GLN A 411 -19.03 -15.09 -7.63
C GLN A 411 -18.20 -14.60 -8.83
N ASP A 412 -17.39 -13.55 -8.67
CA ASP A 412 -16.71 -12.90 -9.81
C ASP A 412 -15.20 -13.22 -9.89
N VAL A 413 -14.64 -13.94 -8.91
CA VAL A 413 -13.18 -14.17 -8.82
C VAL A 413 -12.65 -15.17 -9.86
N GLU A 414 -13.54 -15.95 -10.49
CA GLU A 414 -13.20 -16.93 -11.53
C GLU A 414 -12.68 -16.30 -12.83
N VAL A 415 -12.90 -14.99 -13.06
CA VAL A 415 -12.56 -14.28 -14.30
C VAL A 415 -11.31 -13.38 -14.14
N CYS A 416 -10.61 -13.43 -13.00
CA CYS A 416 -9.35 -12.72 -12.82
C CYS A 416 -8.33 -13.17 -13.88
N GLN A 417 -8.01 -12.31 -14.84
CA GLN A 417 -7.03 -12.57 -15.89
C GLN A 417 -5.74 -13.12 -15.26
N ASP A 418 -5.19 -14.19 -15.86
CA ASP A 418 -3.88 -14.72 -15.49
C ASP A 418 -2.83 -13.63 -15.76
N LEU A 419 -2.44 -12.89 -14.72
CA LEU A 419 -1.35 -11.92 -14.78
C LEU A 419 -0.06 -12.69 -15.03
N GLN A 420 0.52 -12.50 -16.21
CA GLN A 420 1.81 -13.09 -16.59
C GLN A 420 2.91 -12.07 -16.42
N LEU A 421 4.04 -12.50 -15.87
CA LEU A 421 5.23 -11.68 -15.80
C LEU A 421 5.70 -11.33 -17.22
N ILE A 422 6.37 -10.19 -17.37
CA ILE A 422 7.00 -9.80 -18.64
C ILE A 422 7.90 -10.94 -19.14
N CYS A 423 8.68 -11.52 -18.23
CA CYS A 423 9.55 -12.66 -18.45
C CYS A 423 9.75 -13.47 -17.17
N GLY A 424 9.26 -14.71 -17.14
CA GLY A 424 9.54 -15.69 -16.09
C GLY A 424 10.01 -17.04 -16.64
N ARG A 425 9.95 -18.08 -15.81
CA ARG A 425 10.43 -19.44 -16.11
C ARG A 425 9.89 -20.04 -17.42
N GLU A 426 8.72 -19.62 -17.89
CA GLU A 426 8.12 -20.07 -19.14
C GLU A 426 8.98 -19.77 -20.38
N TRP A 427 9.86 -18.76 -20.29
CA TRP A 427 10.76 -18.36 -21.37
C TRP A 427 11.99 -19.26 -21.52
N SER A 428 12.32 -20.07 -20.51
CA SER A 428 13.42 -21.07 -20.61
C SER A 428 13.25 -22.03 -21.78
N ARG A 429 12.00 -22.29 -22.21
CA ARG A 429 11.68 -23.14 -23.37
C ARG A 429 12.22 -22.60 -24.69
N VAL A 430 12.48 -21.29 -24.77
CA VAL A 430 13.07 -20.68 -25.97
C VAL A 430 14.54 -21.11 -26.11
N LEU A 431 15.28 -21.19 -25.00
CA LEU A 431 16.66 -21.70 -24.99
C LEU A 431 16.75 -23.16 -25.45
N THR A 432 15.75 -23.98 -25.11
CA THR A 432 15.67 -25.37 -25.58
C THR A 432 15.53 -25.49 -27.10
N ARG A 433 14.97 -24.47 -27.76
CA ARG A 433 14.79 -24.45 -29.23
C ARG A 433 16.03 -24.01 -29.99
N GLU A 434 16.92 -23.23 -29.36
CA GLU A 434 18.18 -22.80 -29.97
C GLU A 434 19.33 -23.80 -29.76
N THR A 435 19.17 -24.73 -28.82
CA THR A 435 20.16 -25.78 -28.51
C THR A 435 19.89 -27.11 -29.26
N MET A 436 18.76 -27.19 -29.98
CA MET A 436 18.42 -28.26 -30.95
C MET A 436 18.68 -27.76 -32.37
#